data_AF-A0A381QJ10-F1
#
_entry.id   AF-A0A381QJ10-F1
#
_cell.length_a   1.000
_cell.length_b   1.000
_cell.length_c   1.000
_cell.angle_alpha   90.00
_cell.angle_beta   90.00
_cell.angle_gamma   90.00
#
_symmetry.space_group_name_H-M   'P 1'
#
loop_
_entity.id
_entity.type
_entity.pdbx_description
1 polymer ?
#
loop_
_entity_poly.entity_id
_entity_poly.type
_entity_poly.pdbx_seq_one_letter_code
_entity_poly.pdbx_strand_id
1 'polypeptide(L)' 'MNTLRIDLWTKDMNTNDMKKFYVDCIGGLSQSILNSTGDEFMSKETNNLCEKLIKHLKNNSNK' A
#
# COMPACT_ATOMS: atom_id res chain seq x y z
N MET A 1 9.70 9.22 -16.16
CA MET A 1 8.70 9.01 -15.10
C MET A 1 9.38 9.44 -13.81
N ASN A 2 9.08 10.64 -13.30
CA ASN A 2 9.63 11.07 -12.01
C ASN A 2 8.68 10.59 -10.93
N THR A 3 9.12 9.61 -10.15
CA THR A 3 8.33 9.11 -9.01
C THR A 3 8.66 9.99 -7.80
N LEU A 4 7.65 10.66 -7.26
CA LEU A 4 7.77 11.30 -5.95
C LEU A 4 7.89 10.18 -4.91
N ARG A 5 9.03 10.10 -4.23
CA ARG A 5 9.29 9.13 -3.16
C ARG A 5 9.53 9.88 -1.86
N ILE A 6 8.78 9.51 -0.83
CA ILE A 6 8.99 9.95 0.54
C ILE A 6 9.02 8.69 1.40
N ASP A 7 10.14 8.46 2.08
CA ASP A 7 10.28 7.36 3.02
C ASP A 7 9.76 7.83 4.39
N LEU A 8 8.64 7.26 4.85
CA LEU A 8 7.95 7.66 6.09
C LEU A 8 8.14 6.66 7.25
N TRP A 9 9.13 5.77 7.13
CA TRP A 9 9.49 4.80 8.18
C TRP A 9 10.62 5.35 9.07
N THR A 10 10.63 4.94 10.34
CA THR A 10 11.70 5.27 11.30
C THR A 10 12.70 4.13 11.39
N LYS A 11 13.96 4.42 11.78
CA LYS A 11 15.02 3.41 11.90
C LYS A 11 14.66 2.23 12.82
N ASP A 12 13.75 2.46 13.77
CA ASP A 12 13.32 1.47 14.76
C ASP A 12 12.15 0.60 14.28
N MET A 13 11.57 0.92 13.12
CA MET A 13 10.49 0.13 12.54
C MET A 13 11.07 -1.19 12.01
N ASN A 14 10.53 -2.33 12.42
CA ASN A 14 10.96 -3.61 11.85
C ASN A 14 10.49 -3.73 10.39
N THR A 15 11.18 -4.55 9.61
CA THR A 15 10.91 -4.75 8.17
C THR A 15 9.47 -5.19 7.88
N ASN A 16 8.83 -5.94 8.79
CA ASN A 16 7.45 -6.38 8.59
C ASN A 16 6.46 -5.22 8.74
N ASP A 17 6.69 -4.34 9.70
CA ASP A 17 5.87 -3.15 9.91
C ASP A 17 6.11 -2.10 8.81
N MET A 18 7.34 -1.98 8.30
CA MET A 18 7.61 -1.18 7.09
C MET A 18 6.79 -1.68 5.89
N LYS A 19 6.73 -3.01 5.68
CA LYS A 19 5.95 -3.60 4.59
C LYS A 19 4.45 -3.34 4.74
N LYS A 20 3.90 -3.45 5.96
CA LYS A 20 2.49 -3.11 6.24
C LYS A 20 2.23 -1.63 5.96
N PHE A 21 3.12 -0.76 6.43
CA PHE A 21 3.02 0.68 6.22
C PHE A 21 2.95 1.07 4.73
N TYR A 22 3.76 0.45 3.87
CA TYR A 22 3.67 0.69 2.43
C TYR A 22 2.34 0.23 1.83
N VAL A 23 1.79 -0.89 2.30
CA VAL A 23 0.47 -1.35 1.84
C VAL A 23 -0.63 -0.38 2.28
N ASP A 24 -0.55 0.14 3.50
CA ASP A 24 -1.49 1.15 4.00
C ASP A 24 -1.42 2.44 3.17
N CYS A 25 -0.21 2.87 2.78
CA CYS A 25 -0.03 4.01 1.87
C CYS A 25 -0.73 3.79 0.53
N ILE A 26 -0.59 2.59 -0.06
CA ILE A 26 -1.25 2.25 -1.33
C ILE A 26 -2.78 2.25 -1.16
N GLY A 27 -3.30 1.75 -0.04
CA GLY A 27 -4.73 1.81 0.29
C GLY A 27 -5.24 3.25 0.42
N GLY A 28 -4.48 4.13 1.08
CA GLY A 28 -4.80 5.56 1.15
C GLY A 28 -4.79 6.24 -0.23
N LEU A 29 -3.85 5.88 -1.11
CA LEU A 29 -3.82 6.36 -2.49
C LEU A 29 -5.03 5.85 -3.30
N SER A 30 -5.44 4.60 -3.11
CA SER A 30 -6.64 4.04 -3.74
C SER A 30 -7.89 4.87 -3.45
N GLN A 31 -8.09 5.23 -2.18
CA GLN A 31 -9.20 6.08 -1.77
C GLN A 31 -9.05 7.51 -2.31
N SER A 32 -7.81 8.03 -2.34
CA SER A 32 -7.52 9.35 -2.88
C SER A 32 -7.81 9.44 -4.38
N ILE A 33 -7.48 8.40 -5.15
CA ILE A 33 -7.84 8.29 -6.57
C ILE A 33 -9.36 8.43 -6.72
N LEU A 34 -10.14 7.59 -6.02
CA LEU A 34 -11.61 7.66 -6.10
C LEU A 34 -12.16 9.04 -5.73
N ASN A 35 -11.69 9.61 -4.62
CA ASN A 35 -12.21 10.89 -4.12
C ASN A 35 -11.79 12.10 -4.97
N SER A 36 -10.62 12.05 -5.60
CA SER A 36 -10.08 13.20 -6.35
C SER A 36 -10.37 13.15 -7.85
N THR A 37 -10.51 11.95 -8.43
CA THR A 37 -10.73 11.79 -9.87
C THR A 37 -12.08 11.15 -10.21
N GLY A 38 -12.72 10.44 -9.28
CA GLY A 38 -13.92 9.64 -9.55
C GLY A 38 -13.63 8.34 -10.30
N ASP A 39 -12.36 7.96 -10.51
CA ASP A 39 -12.01 6.75 -11.26
C ASP A 39 -12.14 5.48 -10.40
N GLU A 40 -13.30 4.82 -10.54
CA GLU A 40 -13.60 3.57 -9.84
C GLU A 40 -12.70 2.41 -10.28
N PHE A 41 -12.27 2.37 -11.55
CA PHE A 41 -11.44 1.29 -12.06
C PHE A 41 -10.05 1.34 -11.42
N MET A 42 -9.41 2.50 -11.43
CA MET A 42 -8.10 2.69 -10.83
C MET A 42 -8.12 2.45 -9.32
N SER A 43 -9.17 2.92 -8.62
CA SER A 43 -9.34 2.65 -7.20
C SER A 43 -9.50 1.14 -6.93
N LYS A 44 -10.36 0.46 -7.69
CA LYS A 44 -10.60 -0.98 -7.53
C LYS A 44 -9.33 -1.81 -7.75
N GLU A 45 -8.58 -1.53 -8.82
CA GLU A 45 -7.34 -2.25 -9.09
C GLU A 45 -6.26 -2.00 -8.04
N THR A 46 -6.19 -0.78 -7.51
CA THR A 46 -5.28 -0.45 -6.40
C THR A 46 -5.67 -1.19 -5.11
N ASN A 47 -6.97 -1.30 -4.80
CA ASN A 47 -7.46 -2.10 -3.67
C ASN A 47 -7.15 -3.60 -3.85
N ASN A 48 -7.38 -4.15 -5.05
CA ASN A 48 -7.06 -5.54 -5.38
C ASN A 48 -5.56 -5.83 -5.18
N LEU A 49 -4.69 -4.88 -5.49
CA LEU A 49 -3.26 -4.98 -5.22
C LEU A 49 -2.98 -5.03 -3.71
N CYS A 50 -3.58 -4.13 -2.92
CA CYS A 50 -3.43 -4.14 -1.47
C CYS A 50 -3.81 -5.50 -0.86
N GLU A 51 -4.94 -6.08 -1.28
CA GLU A 51 -5.37 -7.41 -0.79
C GLU A 51 -4.35 -8.52 -1.10
N LYS A 52 -3.79 -8.53 -2.32
CA LYS A 52 -2.74 -9.47 -2.72
C LYS A 52 -1.48 -9.31 -1.85
N LEU A 53 -1.07 -8.08 -1.59
CA LEU A 53 0.10 -7.78 -0.75
C LEU A 53 -0.13 -8.17 0.70
N ILE A 54 -1.29 -7.86 1.30
CA ILE A 54 -1.64 -8.28 2.66
C ILE A 54 -1.61 -9.81 2.77
N LYS A 55 -2.20 -10.52 1.81
CA LYS A 55 -2.19 -11.99 1.79
C LYS A 55 -0.76 -12.53 1.72
N HIS A 56 0.09 -11.93 0.90
CA HIS A 56 1.51 -12.29 0.85
C HIS A 56 2.21 -12.05 2.19
N LEU A 57 1.99 -10.92 2.85
CA LEU A 57 2.58 -10.62 4.16
C LEU A 57 2.12 -11.62 5.24
N LYS A 58 0.83 -11.96 5.28
CA LYS A 58 0.28 -12.95 6.21
C LYS A 58 0.92 -14.33 6.01
N ASN A 59 1.06 -14.78 4.76
CA ASN A 59 1.64 -16.07 4.45
C ASN A 59 3.15 -16.16 4.78
N ASN A 60 3.88 -15.05 4.67
CA ASN A 60 5.31 -14.99 5.02
C ASN A 60 5.57 -14.70 6.50
N SER A 61 4.58 -14.22 7.27
CA SER A 61 4.72 -14.01 8.72
C SER A 61 4.60 -15.32 9.52
N ASN A 62 4.07 -16.38 8.89
CA ASN A 62 3.88 -17.70 9.49
C ASN A 62 5.02 -18.68 9.14
N LYS A 63 6.18 -18.18 8.69
CA LYS A 63 7.34 -18.96 8.30
C LYS A 63 8.58 -18.39 8.97
#